data_AF-A0A672K690-F1
#
_entry.id   AF-A0A672K690-F1
#
_cell.length_a   1.000
_cell.length_b   1.000
_cell.length_c   1.000
_cell.angle_alpha   90.00
_cell.angle_beta   90.00
_cell.angle_gamma   90.00
#
_symmetry.space_group_name_H-M   'P 1'
#
loop_
_entity.id
_entity.type
_entity.pdbx_description
1 polymer ?
#
loop_
_entity_poly.entity_id
_entity_poly.type
_entity_poly.pdbx_seq_one_letter_code
_entity_poly.pdbx_strand_id
1 'polypeptide(L)'
;MLLSANTDRVSLSLSLSLCNLTKGHSLSCYECRFNLTGSCANQNEKTCPSGFSKCMSTTTEVKVGGINAKVKAKDCAVDCVSGSMNLGTAKTSLACCNTDRCNVQDAPDPSTSAPNGKTCYSCDEKSCSNILSCSGSEDRCFKATGTIGGQSTVVKGCLSKSICDAETSVRDVQSASCCEGNLCNSAESVTQSFLFLCCSLLSFILLH
;
A
#
# COMPACT_ATOMS: atom_id res chain seq x y z
N MET A 1 -3.72 54.88 61.95
CA MET A 1 -3.79 54.18 63.24
C MET A 1 -3.36 52.75 62.99
N LEU A 2 -2.13 52.42 63.38
CA LEU A 2 -1.56 51.08 63.26
C LEU A 2 -2.29 50.14 64.22
N LEU A 3 -2.89 49.07 63.69
CA LEU A 3 -3.17 47.85 64.44
C LEU A 3 -2.82 46.66 63.54
N SER A 4 -1.80 45.93 63.96
CA SER A 4 -1.38 44.62 63.46
C SER A 4 -2.17 43.53 64.18
N ALA A 5 -2.70 42.54 63.44
CA ALA A 5 -2.57 41.10 63.74
C ALA A 5 -3.49 40.26 62.83
N ASN A 6 -2.84 39.52 61.92
CA ASN A 6 -3.01 38.10 61.59
C ASN A 6 -4.42 37.52 61.32
N THR A 7 -4.60 36.92 60.13
CA THR A 7 -4.87 35.49 59.88
C THR A 7 -5.58 35.30 58.53
N ASP A 8 -4.83 34.75 57.58
CA ASP A 8 -5.20 33.91 56.42
C ASP A 8 -6.62 34.03 55.82
N ARG A 9 -6.69 34.65 54.64
CA ARG A 9 -7.64 34.26 53.59
C ARG A 9 -6.90 34.07 52.28
N VAL A 10 -6.29 32.89 52.11
CA VAL A 10 -5.86 32.43 50.78
C VAL A 10 -7.13 32.19 49.98
N SER A 11 -7.43 33.09 49.04
CA SER A 11 -8.49 32.88 48.06
C SER A 11 -8.01 31.80 47.09
N LEU A 12 -8.40 30.54 47.31
CA LEU A 12 -8.23 29.47 46.33
C LEU A 12 -9.22 29.73 45.18
N SER A 13 -8.77 30.46 44.16
CA SER A 13 -9.44 30.50 42.87
C SER A 13 -9.36 29.11 42.24
N LEU A 14 -10.42 28.31 42.39
CA LEU A 14 -10.57 27.03 41.71
C LEU A 14 -10.88 27.31 40.23
N SER A 15 -9.85 27.55 39.43
CA SER A 15 -9.99 27.61 37.97
C SER A 15 -10.34 26.22 37.47
N LEU A 16 -11.63 25.96 37.26
CA LEU A 16 -12.11 24.75 36.61
C LEU A 16 -11.70 24.81 35.13
N SER A 17 -10.47 24.41 34.84
CA SER A 17 -10.04 24.14 33.47
C SER A 17 -10.91 23.01 32.94
N LEU A 18 -11.93 23.37 32.18
CA LEU A 18 -12.67 22.44 31.33
C LEU A 18 -11.65 21.80 30.39
N CYS A 19 -11.15 20.62 30.77
CA CYS A 19 -10.62 19.68 29.79
C CYS A 19 -11.77 19.43 28.84
N ASN A 20 -11.79 20.16 27.72
CA ASN A 20 -12.56 19.80 26.55
C ASN A 20 -12.00 18.44 26.11
N LEU A 21 -12.54 17.35 26.67
CA LEU A 21 -12.45 16.06 26.02
C LEU A 21 -13.21 16.23 24.71
N THR A 22 -12.49 16.64 23.67
CA THR A 22 -12.95 16.42 22.30
C THR A 22 -13.15 14.92 22.22
N LYS A 23 -14.42 14.49 22.30
CA LYS A 23 -14.80 13.11 22.04
C LYS A 23 -14.38 12.88 20.60
N GLY A 24 -13.17 12.34 20.40
CA GLY A 24 -12.64 12.10 19.08
C GLY A 24 -13.68 11.29 18.35
N HIS A 25 -14.23 11.84 17.26
CA HIS A 25 -15.19 11.12 16.44
C HIS A 25 -14.48 9.85 15.96
N SER A 26 -14.86 8.70 16.51
CA SER A 26 -14.31 7.42 16.08
C SER A 26 -14.91 7.10 14.71
N LEU A 27 -14.06 6.97 13.70
CA LEU A 27 -14.45 6.62 12.35
C LEU A 27 -15.22 5.29 12.36
N SER A 28 -16.35 5.21 11.65
CA SER A 28 -17.06 3.96 11.39
C SER A 28 -16.84 3.52 9.94
N CYS A 29 -16.60 2.22 9.70
CA CYS A 29 -16.40 1.67 8.36
C CYS A 29 -17.23 0.39 8.18
N TYR A 30 -17.45 -0.01 6.93
CA TYR A 30 -17.95 -1.35 6.64
C TYR A 30 -16.83 -2.38 6.72
N GLU A 31 -17.15 -3.56 7.25
CA GLU A 31 -16.31 -4.74 7.21
C GLU A 31 -16.99 -5.91 6.51
N CYS A 32 -16.16 -6.65 5.79
CA CYS A 32 -16.46 -7.96 5.26
C CYS A 32 -15.12 -8.67 5.08
N ARG A 33 -15.04 -9.92 5.51
CA ARG A 33 -13.82 -10.73 5.34
C ARG A 33 -14.12 -11.93 4.45
N PHE A 34 -13.19 -12.19 3.53
CA PHE A 34 -13.00 -13.46 2.83
C PHE A 34 -14.28 -14.22 2.52
N ASN A 35 -15.05 -13.70 1.56
CA ASN A 35 -16.14 -14.46 0.97
C ASN A 35 -15.69 -15.03 -0.38
N LEU A 36 -15.52 -16.36 -0.45
CA LEU A 36 -15.18 -17.09 -1.68
C LEU A 36 -16.27 -16.98 -2.76
N THR A 37 -17.49 -16.56 -2.40
CA THR A 37 -18.55 -16.23 -3.39
C THR A 37 -18.35 -14.84 -4.03
N GLY A 38 -17.32 -14.08 -3.63
CA GLY A 38 -16.87 -12.88 -4.32
C GLY A 38 -17.68 -11.59 -4.05
N SER A 39 -18.54 -11.57 -3.02
CA SER A 39 -19.31 -10.38 -2.67
C SER A 39 -19.25 -10.00 -1.19
N CYS A 40 -19.19 -8.69 -0.94
CA CYS A 40 -19.43 -8.05 0.35
C CYS A 40 -20.88 -7.57 0.48
N ALA A 41 -21.83 -8.30 -0.10
CA ALA A 41 -23.24 -7.92 -0.10
C ALA A 41 -23.83 -7.80 1.33
N ASN A 42 -23.32 -8.62 2.27
CA ASN A 42 -23.70 -8.61 3.69
C ASN A 42 -22.63 -7.94 4.56
N GLN A 43 -22.17 -6.75 4.17
CA GLN A 43 -21.18 -5.99 4.95
C GLN A 43 -21.79 -5.47 6.26
N ASN A 44 -21.04 -5.57 7.36
CA ASN A 44 -21.44 -5.05 8.66
C ASN A 44 -20.76 -3.72 8.93
N GLU A 45 -21.41 -2.82 9.64
CA GLU A 45 -20.74 -1.61 10.13
C GLU A 45 -20.00 -1.92 11.44
N LYS A 46 -18.78 -1.41 11.55
CA LYS A 46 -18.00 -1.40 12.79
C LYS A 46 -17.47 0.00 13.07
N THR A 47 -17.27 0.29 14.35
CA THR A 47 -16.45 1.43 14.77
C THR A 47 -14.97 1.04 14.72
N CYS A 48 -14.13 1.89 14.13
CA CYS A 48 -12.71 1.62 14.00
C CYS A 48 -11.99 1.72 15.34
N PRO A 49 -11.02 0.81 15.61
CA PRO A 49 -10.17 0.92 16.79
C PRO A 49 -9.35 2.21 16.79
N SER A 50 -8.89 2.63 17.97
CA SER A 50 -7.97 3.76 18.10
C SER A 50 -6.73 3.58 17.23
N GLY A 51 -6.33 4.65 16.52
CA GLY A 51 -5.21 4.63 15.57
C GLY A 51 -5.58 4.23 14.13
N PHE A 52 -6.81 3.78 13.89
CA PHE A 52 -7.32 3.50 12.55
C PHE A 52 -8.06 4.73 12.01
N SER A 53 -7.48 5.35 10.98
CA SER A 53 -7.95 6.64 10.46
C SER A 53 -8.57 6.57 9.07
N LYS A 54 -8.59 5.38 8.45
CA LYS A 54 -9.11 5.15 7.10
C LYS A 54 -10.08 3.97 7.07
N CYS A 55 -11.03 4.04 6.14
CA CYS A 55 -11.76 2.87 5.67
C CYS A 55 -11.10 2.34 4.39
N MET A 56 -11.07 1.03 4.26
CA MET A 56 -10.44 0.33 3.14
C MET A 56 -11.45 -0.60 2.45
N SER A 57 -11.34 -0.71 1.13
CA SER A 57 -11.92 -1.78 0.32
C SER A 57 -10.85 -2.38 -0.58
N THR A 58 -10.86 -3.70 -0.72
CA THR A 58 -9.98 -4.43 -1.62
C THR A 58 -10.80 -5.34 -2.54
N THR A 59 -10.32 -5.50 -3.76
CA THR A 59 -10.80 -6.51 -4.69
C THR A 59 -9.60 -7.16 -5.35
N THR A 60 -9.45 -8.46 -5.14
CA THR A 60 -8.33 -9.26 -5.62
C THR A 60 -8.83 -10.33 -6.56
N GLU A 61 -8.26 -10.36 -7.76
CA GLU A 61 -8.38 -11.47 -8.70
C GLU A 61 -7.18 -12.39 -8.50
N VAL A 62 -7.42 -13.69 -8.31
CA VAL A 62 -6.39 -14.73 -8.19
C VAL A 62 -6.53 -15.69 -9.36
N LYS A 63 -5.42 -15.93 -10.06
CA LYS A 63 -5.29 -16.85 -11.19
C LYS A 63 -4.21 -17.88 -10.90
N VAL A 64 -4.62 -19.11 -10.57
CA VAL A 64 -3.71 -20.22 -10.29
C VAL A 64 -4.24 -21.49 -10.97
N GLY A 65 -3.41 -22.15 -11.79
CA GLY A 65 -3.74 -23.47 -12.36
C GLY A 65 -5.04 -23.53 -13.17
N GLY A 66 -5.44 -22.43 -13.82
CA GLY A 66 -6.70 -22.33 -14.59
C GLY A 66 -7.94 -21.95 -13.77
N ILE A 67 -7.80 -21.86 -12.44
CA ILE A 67 -8.84 -21.34 -11.54
C ILE A 67 -8.73 -19.82 -11.51
N ASN A 68 -9.86 -19.13 -11.73
CA ASN A 68 -10.01 -17.71 -11.48
C ASN A 68 -10.98 -17.50 -10.32
N ALA A 69 -10.51 -16.85 -9.26
CA ALA A 69 -11.33 -16.47 -8.11
C ALA A 69 -11.23 -14.97 -7.85
N LYS A 70 -12.35 -14.37 -7.43
CA LYS A 70 -12.41 -12.98 -7.03
C LYS A 70 -12.73 -12.91 -5.54
N VAL A 71 -11.86 -12.24 -4.80
CA VAL A 71 -11.99 -12.04 -3.35
C VAL A 71 -12.16 -10.55 -3.10
N LYS A 72 -13.09 -10.20 -2.21
CA LYS A 72 -13.31 -8.84 -1.77
C LYS A 72 -13.19 -8.78 -0.26
N ALA A 73 -12.66 -7.68 0.25
CA ALA A 73 -12.62 -7.42 1.68
C ALA A 73 -12.77 -5.93 1.97
N LYS A 74 -13.26 -5.64 3.17
CA LYS A 74 -13.41 -4.29 3.71
C LYS A 74 -13.05 -4.31 5.17
N ASP A 75 -12.36 -3.29 5.64
CA ASP A 75 -12.02 -3.12 7.05
C ASP A 75 -11.61 -1.67 7.32
N CYS A 76 -11.35 -1.37 8.58
CA CYS A 76 -10.59 -0.20 8.98
C CYS A 76 -9.10 -0.39 8.65
N ALA A 77 -8.40 0.69 8.32
CA ALA A 77 -6.95 0.71 8.16
C ALA A 77 -6.32 1.83 9.00
N VAL A 78 -5.10 1.60 9.52
CA VAL A 78 -4.27 2.62 10.19
C VAL A 78 -4.06 3.78 9.23
N ASP A 79 -3.54 3.43 8.05
CA ASP A 79 -3.45 4.27 6.88
C ASP A 79 -3.54 3.38 5.62
N CYS A 80 -3.95 3.95 4.50
CA CYS A 80 -3.94 3.29 3.20
C CYS A 80 -4.13 4.29 2.06
N VAL A 81 -3.69 3.89 0.86
CA VAL A 81 -3.80 4.69 -0.36
C VAL A 81 -4.55 3.92 -1.43
N SER A 82 -5.40 4.60 -2.22
CA SER A 82 -6.05 3.97 -3.36
C SER A 82 -5.03 3.66 -4.46
N GLY A 83 -5.17 2.51 -5.12
CA GLY A 83 -4.25 2.11 -6.18
C GLY A 83 -4.46 0.67 -6.64
N SER A 84 -3.50 0.18 -7.42
CA SER A 84 -3.54 -1.17 -8.00
C SER A 84 -2.18 -1.85 -7.96
N MET A 85 -2.20 -3.16 -7.79
CA MET A 85 -1.02 -4.03 -7.72
C MET A 85 -1.25 -5.29 -8.54
N ASN A 86 -0.24 -5.74 -9.26
CA ASN A 86 -0.29 -6.95 -10.06
C ASN A 86 0.99 -7.77 -9.88
N LEU A 87 0.85 -8.98 -9.34
CA LEU A 87 1.94 -9.93 -9.08
C LEU A 87 2.01 -11.04 -10.14
N GLY A 88 1.15 -11.00 -11.16
CA GLY A 88 0.99 -12.05 -12.17
C GLY A 88 -0.05 -13.09 -11.79
N THR A 89 0.11 -13.76 -10.64
CA THR A 89 -0.87 -14.74 -10.13
C THR A 89 -2.00 -14.08 -9.33
N ALA A 90 -1.78 -12.88 -8.82
CA ALA A 90 -2.76 -12.10 -8.08
C ALA A 90 -2.73 -10.64 -8.51
N LYS A 91 -3.91 -10.06 -8.74
CA LYS A 91 -4.08 -8.66 -9.09
C LYS A 91 -5.09 -8.02 -8.15
N THR A 92 -4.70 -6.94 -7.49
CA THR A 92 -5.47 -6.31 -6.41
C THR A 92 -5.70 -4.84 -6.71
N SER A 93 -6.95 -4.40 -6.57
CA SER A 93 -7.31 -2.99 -6.47
C SER A 93 -7.62 -2.63 -5.02
N LEU A 94 -7.19 -1.44 -4.61
CA LEU A 94 -7.35 -0.89 -3.28
C LEU A 94 -8.07 0.46 -3.38
N ALA A 95 -9.07 0.69 -2.54
CA ALA A 95 -9.77 1.96 -2.41
C ALA A 95 -9.82 2.40 -0.94
N CYS A 96 -9.44 3.65 -0.69
CA CYS A 96 -9.26 4.22 0.64
C CYS A 96 -9.98 5.56 0.79
N CYS A 97 -10.54 5.79 1.97
CA CYS A 97 -11.26 7.02 2.31
C CYS A 97 -11.27 7.23 3.83
N ASN A 98 -11.67 8.41 4.31
CA ASN A 98 -11.49 8.81 5.72
C ASN A 98 -12.74 9.44 6.36
N THR A 99 -13.92 9.18 5.82
CA THR A 99 -15.21 9.61 6.39
C THR A 99 -16.05 8.40 6.77
N ASP A 100 -17.02 8.58 7.66
CA ASP A 100 -17.85 7.46 8.12
C ASP A 100 -18.50 6.73 6.94
N ARG A 101 -18.39 5.40 6.95
CA ARG A 101 -19.02 4.45 6.03
C ARG A 101 -18.68 4.69 4.56
N CYS A 102 -17.58 5.38 4.28
CA CYS A 102 -17.21 5.78 2.91
C CYS A 102 -16.83 4.60 2.01
N ASN A 103 -16.47 3.46 2.59
CA ASN A 103 -16.12 2.23 1.88
C ASN A 103 -17.34 1.36 1.54
N VAL A 104 -18.52 1.96 1.36
CA VAL A 104 -19.76 1.27 0.99
C VAL A 104 -19.65 0.55 -0.36
N GLN A 105 -18.91 1.13 -1.31
CA GLN A 105 -18.62 0.52 -2.61
C GLN A 105 -17.44 -0.44 -2.51
N ASP A 106 -17.47 -1.49 -3.33
CA ASP A 106 -16.31 -2.36 -3.48
C ASP A 106 -15.19 -1.61 -4.22
N ALA A 107 -13.93 -2.07 -4.05
CA ALA A 107 -12.85 -1.55 -4.86
C ALA A 107 -13.06 -1.90 -6.34
N PRO A 108 -12.47 -1.11 -7.27
CA PRO A 108 -12.60 -1.38 -8.70
C PRO A 108 -12.16 -2.79 -9.07
N ASP A 109 -12.88 -3.44 -9.98
CA ASP A 109 -12.55 -4.78 -10.42
C ASP A 109 -11.24 -4.79 -11.24
N PRO A 110 -10.13 -5.35 -10.72
CA PRO A 110 -8.85 -5.31 -11.40
C PRO A 110 -8.86 -6.09 -12.73
N SER A 111 -9.78 -7.05 -12.90
CA SER A 111 -9.85 -7.87 -14.13
C SER A 111 -10.40 -7.10 -15.32
N THR A 112 -11.03 -5.94 -15.09
CA THR A 112 -11.63 -5.09 -16.14
C THR A 112 -10.69 -3.99 -16.63
N SER A 113 -9.57 -3.79 -15.93
CA SER A 113 -8.59 -2.78 -16.30
C SER A 113 -7.87 -3.14 -17.60
N ALA A 114 -7.91 -2.25 -18.58
CA ALA A 114 -7.22 -2.43 -19.86
C ALA A 114 -5.68 -2.41 -19.68
N PRO A 115 -4.92 -3.15 -20.51
CA PRO A 115 -3.46 -3.03 -20.55
C PRO A 115 -3.04 -1.57 -20.81
N ASN A 116 -2.00 -1.10 -20.12
CA ASN A 116 -1.51 0.28 -20.24
C ASN A 116 -0.19 0.41 -21.03
N GLY A 117 0.29 -0.70 -21.61
CA GLY A 117 1.52 -0.75 -22.41
C GLY A 117 2.81 -0.82 -21.59
N LYS A 118 2.76 -0.78 -20.26
CA LYS A 118 3.93 -1.00 -19.40
C LYS A 118 4.14 -2.49 -19.15
N THR A 119 5.39 -2.88 -18.99
CA THR A 119 5.78 -4.26 -18.66
C THR A 119 6.77 -4.28 -17.50
N CYS A 120 6.63 -5.28 -16.63
CA CYS A 120 7.51 -5.48 -15.48
C CYS A 120 7.85 -6.97 -15.37
N TYR A 121 8.90 -7.31 -14.61
CA TYR A 121 9.12 -8.70 -14.22
C TYR A 121 8.16 -9.11 -13.10
N SER A 122 7.74 -10.37 -13.09
CA SER A 122 7.01 -11.01 -11.99
C SER A 122 7.64 -12.36 -11.61
N CYS A 123 7.22 -12.89 -10.46
CA CYS A 123 7.67 -14.19 -9.96
C CYS A 123 6.54 -15.23 -10.02
N ASP A 124 6.90 -16.45 -10.39
CA ASP A 124 6.11 -17.66 -10.16
C ASP A 124 6.90 -18.65 -9.28
N GLU A 125 6.42 -19.90 -9.15
CA GLU A 125 7.08 -20.94 -8.35
C GLU A 125 8.49 -21.30 -8.83
N LYS A 126 8.86 -20.96 -10.07
CA LYS A 126 10.10 -21.41 -10.73
C LYS A 126 11.03 -20.28 -11.11
N SER A 127 10.50 -19.09 -11.41
CA SER A 127 11.23 -17.99 -12.05
C SER A 127 10.75 -16.62 -11.57
N CYS A 128 11.67 -15.66 -11.50
CA CYS A 128 11.42 -14.23 -11.22
C CYS A 128 11.74 -13.31 -12.41
N SER A 129 11.68 -13.88 -13.61
CA SER A 129 11.99 -13.22 -14.88
C SER A 129 10.83 -13.28 -15.89
N ASN A 130 9.62 -13.64 -15.43
CA ASN A 130 8.44 -13.64 -16.27
C ASN A 130 8.04 -12.21 -16.63
N ILE A 131 7.69 -11.98 -17.89
CA ILE A 131 7.22 -10.66 -18.34
C ILE A 131 5.72 -10.54 -18.04
N LEU A 132 5.39 -9.59 -17.18
CA LEU A 132 4.04 -9.22 -16.80
C LEU A 132 3.62 -7.95 -17.54
N SER A 133 2.46 -7.99 -18.19
CA SER A 133 1.82 -6.80 -18.76
C SER A 133 1.02 -6.08 -17.68
N CYS A 134 1.33 -4.80 -17.45
CA CYS A 134 0.63 -3.97 -16.48
C CYS A 134 -0.67 -3.41 -17.07
N SER A 135 -1.59 -2.98 -16.21
CA SER A 135 -2.92 -2.51 -16.61
C SER A 135 -3.39 -1.31 -15.80
N GLY A 136 -4.32 -0.54 -16.35
CA GLY A 136 -4.93 0.60 -15.64
C GLY A 136 -3.87 1.55 -15.08
N SER A 137 -3.95 1.85 -13.78
CA SER A 137 -3.06 2.76 -13.06
C SER A 137 -1.67 2.19 -12.70
N GLU A 138 -1.37 0.94 -13.08
CA GLU A 138 -0.09 0.29 -12.75
C GLU A 138 1.07 0.85 -13.59
N ASP A 139 1.67 1.95 -13.15
CA ASP A 139 2.66 2.74 -13.89
C ASP A 139 4.09 2.64 -13.35
N ARG A 140 4.33 1.80 -12.33
CA ARG A 140 5.65 1.49 -11.77
C ARG A 140 5.89 -0.01 -11.70
N CYS A 141 7.14 -0.42 -11.88
CA CYS A 141 7.56 -1.77 -11.51
C CYS A 141 8.06 -1.76 -10.07
N PHE A 142 7.93 -2.89 -9.38
CA PHE A 142 8.46 -3.04 -8.04
C PHE A 142 9.17 -4.38 -7.85
N LYS A 143 10.03 -4.41 -6.82
CA LYS A 143 10.72 -5.59 -6.31
C LYS A 143 10.75 -5.49 -4.80
N ALA A 144 10.33 -6.56 -4.12
CA ALA A 144 10.39 -6.68 -2.67
C ALA A 144 11.05 -8.00 -2.29
N THR A 145 11.78 -8.02 -1.18
CA THR A 145 12.36 -9.24 -0.60
C THR A 145 11.79 -9.44 0.80
N GLY A 146 11.13 -10.58 1.03
CA GLY A 146 10.56 -10.96 2.31
C GLY A 146 11.09 -12.32 2.77
N THR A 147 10.78 -12.71 4.01
CA THR A 147 11.14 -14.04 4.54
C THR A 147 9.89 -14.80 4.92
N ILE A 148 9.63 -15.93 4.26
CA ILE A 148 8.52 -16.83 4.59
C ILE A 148 9.13 -18.15 5.07
N GLY A 149 8.81 -18.56 6.29
CA GLY A 149 9.35 -19.82 6.86
C GLY A 149 10.88 -19.85 7.01
N GLY A 150 11.52 -18.69 7.15
CA GLY A 150 12.99 -18.58 7.23
C GLY A 150 13.72 -18.53 5.89
N GLN A 151 13.01 -18.70 4.76
CA GLN A 151 13.58 -18.59 3.42
C GLN A 151 13.31 -17.21 2.81
N SER A 152 14.34 -16.61 2.24
CA SER A 152 14.22 -15.32 1.53
C SER A 152 13.52 -15.53 0.19
N THR A 153 12.42 -14.81 -0.02
CA THR A 153 11.60 -14.87 -1.25
C THR A 153 11.54 -13.48 -1.87
N VAL A 154 11.78 -13.42 -3.18
CA VAL A 154 11.64 -12.20 -3.97
C VAL A 154 10.26 -12.17 -4.59
N VAL A 155 9.60 -11.01 -4.50
CA VAL A 155 8.33 -10.72 -5.18
C VAL A 155 8.56 -9.55 -6.12
N LYS A 156 7.96 -9.62 -7.30
CA LYS A 156 8.03 -8.59 -8.32
C LYS A 156 6.67 -8.42 -9.01
N GLY A 157 6.44 -7.25 -9.59
CA GLY A 157 5.27 -7.02 -10.40
C GLY A 157 5.08 -5.55 -10.77
N CYS A 158 3.83 -5.18 -11.05
CA CYS A 158 3.41 -3.81 -11.32
C CYS A 158 2.70 -3.20 -10.12
N LEU A 159 2.92 -1.91 -9.87
CA LEU A 159 2.23 -1.09 -8.88
C LEU A 159 1.79 0.22 -9.51
N SER A 160 0.71 0.80 -8.98
CA SER A 160 0.45 2.22 -9.13
C SER A 160 1.44 3.05 -8.31
N LYS A 161 1.83 4.21 -8.82
CA LYS A 161 2.69 5.19 -8.13
C LYS A 161 2.28 5.45 -6.67
N SER A 162 0.99 5.61 -6.38
CA SER A 162 0.48 5.86 -5.02
C SER A 162 0.89 4.77 -4.02
N ILE A 163 0.68 3.50 -4.39
CA ILE A 163 1.09 2.35 -3.57
C ILE A 163 2.60 2.31 -3.45
N CYS A 164 3.32 2.49 -4.55
CA CYS A 164 4.78 2.50 -4.52
C CYS A 164 5.36 3.57 -3.56
N ASP A 165 4.83 4.79 -3.59
CA ASP A 165 5.26 5.87 -2.71
C ASP A 165 4.95 5.52 -1.23
N ALA A 166 3.83 4.85 -0.96
CA ALA A 166 3.46 4.39 0.37
C ALA A 166 4.30 3.20 0.88
N GLU A 167 4.71 2.26 0.01
CA GLU A 167 5.52 1.09 0.38
C GLU A 167 6.91 1.46 0.95
N THR A 168 7.44 2.64 0.62
CA THR A 168 8.67 3.16 1.26
C THR A 168 8.54 3.37 2.78
N SER A 169 7.32 3.25 3.34
CA SER A 169 7.03 3.43 4.77
C SER A 169 6.79 2.13 5.57
N VAL A 170 6.82 0.94 4.93
CA VAL A 170 6.53 -0.35 5.59
C VAL A 170 7.80 -0.94 6.22
N ARG A 171 7.82 -1.06 7.55
CA ARG A 171 9.01 -1.43 8.35
C ARG A 171 9.41 -2.91 8.30
N ASP A 172 8.58 -3.79 7.74
CA ASP A 172 8.77 -5.25 7.76
C ASP A 172 9.27 -5.85 6.43
N VAL A 173 9.55 -5.02 5.41
CA VAL A 173 10.17 -5.47 4.17
C VAL A 173 11.67 -5.19 4.25
N GLN A 174 12.51 -6.23 4.21
CA GLN A 174 13.98 -6.07 4.30
C GLN A 174 14.54 -5.17 3.19
N SER A 175 13.88 -5.13 2.03
CA SER A 175 14.06 -4.11 0.99
C SER A 175 12.89 -4.14 -0.01
N ALA A 176 12.21 -3.01 -0.17
CA ALA A 176 11.26 -2.74 -1.25
C ALA A 176 11.82 -1.63 -2.14
N SER A 177 11.74 -1.79 -3.46
CA SER A 177 12.07 -0.73 -4.40
C SER A 177 11.07 -0.69 -5.54
N CYS A 178 10.86 0.52 -6.06
CA CYS A 178 10.17 0.70 -7.32
C CYS A 178 11.03 1.47 -8.31
N CYS A 179 10.63 1.37 -9.57
CA CYS A 179 11.25 2.12 -10.65
C CYS A 179 10.22 2.42 -11.73
N GLU A 180 10.55 3.43 -12.53
CA GLU A 180 9.78 3.81 -13.72
C GLU A 180 10.51 3.33 -14.98
N GLY A 181 9.76 2.78 -15.93
CA GLY A 181 10.30 2.19 -17.14
C GLY A 181 9.98 0.71 -17.27
N ASN A 182 10.01 0.20 -18.49
CA ASN A 182 9.70 -1.20 -18.74
C ASN A 182 10.82 -2.10 -18.21
N LEU A 183 10.44 -3.19 -17.54
CA LEU A 183 11.34 -4.24 -17.05
C LEU A 183 12.44 -3.75 -16.11
N CYS A 184 12.29 -2.56 -15.51
CA CYS A 184 13.32 -1.92 -14.69
C CYS A 184 13.55 -2.64 -13.35
N ASN A 185 12.64 -3.53 -12.94
CA ASN A 185 12.76 -4.37 -11.74
C ASN A 185 13.53 -5.68 -12.02
N SER A 186 14.50 -5.62 -12.93
CA SER A 186 15.41 -6.74 -13.21
C SER A 186 16.36 -7.00 -12.03
N ALA A 187 17.13 -8.09 -12.10
CA ALA A 187 18.21 -8.35 -11.15
C ALA A 187 19.52 -7.64 -11.55
N GLU A 188 19.66 -7.22 -12.80
CA GLU A 188 20.88 -6.62 -13.34
C GLU A 188 20.89 -5.12 -13.11
N SER A 189 21.85 -4.63 -12.32
CA SER A 189 22.10 -3.21 -12.15
C SER A 189 22.57 -2.59 -13.47
N VAL A 190 22.17 -1.34 -13.69
CA VAL A 190 22.54 -0.47 -14.83
C VAL A 190 24.06 -0.36 -15.07
N THR A 191 24.89 -0.84 -14.14
CA THR A 191 26.35 -0.93 -14.26
C THR A 191 26.82 -1.70 -15.49
N GLN A 192 26.09 -2.74 -15.93
CA GLN A 192 26.49 -3.52 -17.10
C GLN A 192 26.28 -2.75 -18.41
N SER A 193 25.16 -2.02 -18.54
CA SER A 193 24.91 -1.17 -19.71
C SER A 193 25.87 0.02 -19.81
N PHE A 194 26.22 0.64 -18.68
CA PHE A 194 27.24 1.70 -18.67
C PHE A 194 28.64 1.18 -19.00
N LEU A 195 29.01 -0.03 -18.57
CA LEU A 195 30.28 -0.66 -18.95
C LEU A 195 30.37 -0.90 -20.46
N PHE A 196 29.30 -1.39 -21.08
CA PHE A 196 29.27 -1.56 -22.54
C PHE A 196 29.33 -0.21 -23.27
N LEU A 197 28.55 0.79 -22.85
CA LEU A 197 28.60 2.14 -23.46
C LEU A 197 29.97 2.81 -23.29
N CYS A 198 30.58 2.73 -22.11
CA CYS A 198 31.92 3.26 -21.86
C CYS A 198 32.98 2.51 -22.67
N CYS A 199 32.93 1.17 -22.74
CA CYS A 199 33.86 0.39 -23.55
C CYS A 199 33.74 0.72 -25.05
N SER A 200 32.53 0.90 -25.58
CA SER A 200 32.33 1.32 -26.96
C SER A 200 32.90 2.73 -27.21
N LEU A 201 32.62 3.69 -26.32
CA LEU A 201 33.10 5.06 -26.47
C LEU A 201 34.64 5.15 -26.37
N LEU A 202 35.25 4.43 -25.42
CA LEU A 202 36.71 4.35 -25.28
C LEU A 202 37.37 3.67 -26.49
N SER A 203 36.74 2.64 -27.06
CA SER A 203 37.23 2.00 -28.29
C SER A 203 37.24 2.97 -29.47
N PHE A 204 36.20 3.80 -29.63
CA PHE A 204 36.16 4.83 -30.68
C PHE A 204 37.24 5.91 -30.52
N ILE A 205 37.52 6.33 -29.27
CA ILE A 205 38.56 7.34 -28.98
C ILE A 205 39.97 6.78 -29.17
N LEU A 206 40.17 5.46 -28.95
CA LEU A 206 41.48 4.81 -29.10
C LEU A 206 41.78 4.34 -30.53
N LEU A 207 40.76 4.22 -31.39
CA LEU A 207 40.91 3.83 -32.81
C LEU A 207 40.98 5.03 -33.77
N HIS A 208 40.95 6.26 -33.27
CA HIS A 208 40.99 7.50 -34.04
C HIS A 208 42.04 8.45 -33.46
#